data_AF-A0A1H6SZH6-F1
#
_entry.id   AF-A0A1H6SZH6-F1
#
_cell.length_a   1.000
_cell.length_b   1.000
_cell.length_c   1.000
_cell.angle_alpha   90.00
_cell.angle_beta   90.00
_cell.angle_gamma   90.00
#
_symmetry.space_group_name_H-M   'P 1'
#
loop_
_entity.id
_entity.type
_entity.pdbx_description
1 polymer ?
#
loop_
_entity_poly.entity_id
_entity_poly.type
_entity_poly.pdbx_seq_one_letter_code
_entity_poly.pdbx_strand_id
1 'polypeptide(L)'
;MAKAKVGVLISGRGSNMAALLYAAKADDCPYEIVLVAANDPEAPGLALAAAEGIATFGQSHKGLKRAEFDQIIDAQLREAGAHYVALAGYMRLLSPEFVSGWEGRMLNIHPSLLPKYKGLDTHQRAIDAGDSHAGCSVHIVTAELDDGPVLGQTPVAILPGDTEDSLAARILIAEHQLYSRTLADFVTRERQPDWLLNKVREAALALPQADEIVSHGMPCFGIVKGKKFAYFTRDHHGDGIIAVLVKTTAPEEQATLMEADPERYYRPAYFGTDWVGIRLDLGDTDWDHIADRLRSSWRQIAPKKLLGLMDIADQF
;
A
#
# COMPACT_ATOMS: atom_id res chain seq x y z
N MET A 1 17.02 -8.79 4.31
CA MET A 1 16.27 -7.61 4.83
C MET A 1 15.26 -8.09 5.85
N ALA A 2 14.83 -7.24 6.78
CA ALA A 2 13.75 -7.60 7.70
C ALA A 2 12.44 -7.81 6.92
N LYS A 3 11.71 -8.89 7.24
CA LYS A 3 10.40 -9.17 6.66
C LYS A 3 9.36 -8.20 7.24
N ALA A 4 8.36 -7.83 6.44
CA ALA A 4 7.20 -7.09 6.92
C ALA A 4 6.38 -7.96 7.87
N LYS A 5 6.00 -7.42 9.03
CA LYS A 5 5.21 -8.13 10.03
C LYS A 5 3.72 -8.00 9.73
N VAL A 6 3.05 -9.12 9.49
CA VAL A 6 1.63 -9.15 9.11
C VAL A 6 0.81 -9.85 10.20
N GLY A 7 -0.25 -9.20 10.66
CA GLY A 7 -1.31 -9.84 11.43
C GLY A 7 -2.44 -10.29 10.51
N VAL A 8 -2.93 -11.52 10.66
CA VAL A 8 -4.00 -12.07 9.83
C VAL A 8 -5.26 -12.23 10.66
N LEU A 9 -6.39 -11.69 10.19
CA LEU A 9 -7.70 -11.82 10.82
C LEU A 9 -8.55 -12.85 10.08
N ILE A 10 -9.18 -13.76 10.81
CA ILE A 10 -10.03 -14.83 10.28
C ILE A 10 -11.33 -14.98 11.07
N SER A 11 -12.35 -15.62 10.49
CA SER A 11 -13.58 -16.01 11.21
C SER A 11 -13.90 -17.51 11.20
N GLY A 12 -13.14 -18.32 10.48
CA GLY A 12 -13.48 -19.73 10.30
C GLY A 12 -12.30 -20.61 9.90
N ARG A 13 -12.47 -21.42 8.85
CA ARG A 13 -11.48 -22.42 8.42
C ARG A 13 -10.10 -21.83 8.07
N GLY A 14 -10.05 -20.58 7.62
CA GLY A 14 -8.79 -19.88 7.37
C GLY A 14 -8.00 -20.39 6.16
N SER A 15 -8.65 -20.80 5.06
CA SER A 15 -7.92 -21.29 3.87
C SER A 15 -7.06 -20.19 3.21
N ASN A 16 -7.56 -18.96 3.14
CA ASN A 16 -6.77 -17.80 2.68
C ASN A 16 -5.61 -17.52 3.64
N MET A 17 -5.82 -17.62 4.95
CA MET A 17 -4.75 -17.48 5.94
C MET A 17 -3.67 -18.54 5.74
N ALA A 18 -4.07 -19.80 5.51
CA ALA A 18 -3.15 -20.88 5.21
C ALA A 18 -2.31 -20.59 3.95
N ALA A 19 -2.92 -20.07 2.90
CA ALA A 19 -2.21 -19.68 1.68
C ALA A 19 -1.15 -18.60 1.94
N LEU A 20 -1.50 -17.56 2.72
CA LEU A 20 -0.54 -16.54 3.15
C LEU A 20 0.58 -17.14 4.01
N LEU A 21 0.25 -18.04 4.93
CA LEU A 21 1.19 -18.69 5.84
C LEU A 21 2.21 -19.53 5.07
N TYR A 22 1.75 -20.39 4.16
CA TYR A 22 2.66 -21.23 3.38
C TYR A 22 3.50 -20.41 2.41
N ALA A 23 2.98 -19.31 1.86
CA ALA A 23 3.77 -18.37 1.08
C ALA A 23 4.86 -17.69 1.92
N ALA A 24 4.56 -17.31 3.18
CA ALA A 24 5.51 -16.67 4.10
C ALA A 24 6.76 -17.53 4.41
N LYS A 25 6.65 -18.84 4.24
CA LYS A 25 7.75 -19.81 4.44
C LYS A 25 8.80 -19.80 3.34
N ALA A 26 8.51 -19.22 2.17
CA ALA A 26 9.51 -19.10 1.12
C ALA A 26 10.62 -18.12 1.54
N ASP A 27 11.86 -18.42 1.13
CA ASP A 27 13.05 -17.63 1.48
C ASP A 27 12.98 -16.19 0.94
N ASP A 28 12.38 -16.04 -0.25
CA ASP A 28 12.19 -14.77 -0.94
C ASP A 28 10.91 -14.03 -0.54
N CYS A 29 10.07 -14.62 0.33
CA CYS A 29 8.85 -13.96 0.76
C CYS A 29 9.18 -12.72 1.62
N PRO A 30 8.68 -11.52 1.28
CA PRO A 30 9.04 -10.28 1.96
C PRO A 30 8.28 -10.04 3.26
N TYR A 31 7.39 -10.94 3.67
CA TYR A 31 6.62 -10.83 4.91
C TYR A 31 6.69 -12.10 5.76
N GLU A 32 6.39 -11.91 7.04
CA GLU A 32 6.16 -12.96 8.02
C GLU A 32 4.81 -12.74 8.70
N ILE A 33 4.15 -13.83 9.09
CA ILE A 33 2.91 -13.75 9.88
C ILE A 33 3.29 -13.76 11.35
N VAL A 34 2.96 -12.68 12.06
CA VAL A 34 3.30 -12.53 13.49
C VAL A 34 2.14 -12.88 14.42
N LEU A 35 0.91 -12.85 13.90
CA LEU A 35 -0.30 -13.18 14.65
C LEU A 35 -1.38 -13.67 13.70
N VAL A 36 -2.10 -14.73 14.09
CA VAL A 36 -3.42 -15.06 13.53
C VAL A 36 -4.47 -14.85 14.62
N ALA A 37 -5.36 -13.89 14.40
CA ALA A 37 -6.43 -13.56 15.33
C ALA A 37 -7.80 -13.90 14.75
N ALA A 38 -8.72 -14.37 15.60
CA ALA A 38 -10.08 -14.71 15.20
C ALA A 38 -11.13 -14.15 16.16
N ASN A 39 -12.28 -13.78 15.57
CA ASN A 39 -13.48 -13.38 16.31
C ASN A 39 -14.33 -14.56 16.81
N ASP A 40 -13.90 -15.78 16.51
CA ASP A 40 -14.40 -17.03 17.07
C ASP A 40 -13.20 -17.82 17.63
N PRO A 41 -13.10 -18.03 18.96
CA PRO A 41 -12.04 -18.82 19.57
C PRO A 41 -11.95 -20.26 19.06
N GLU A 42 -13.07 -20.79 18.53
CA GLU A 42 -13.15 -22.14 17.98
C GLU A 42 -12.90 -22.17 16.46
N ALA A 43 -12.49 -21.06 15.85
CA ALA A 43 -12.18 -20.99 14.43
C ALA A 43 -11.09 -22.03 14.08
N PRO A 44 -11.36 -23.01 13.20
CA PRO A 44 -10.39 -24.08 12.89
C PRO A 44 -9.05 -23.57 12.35
N GLY A 45 -9.04 -22.38 11.74
CA GLY A 45 -7.80 -21.75 11.27
C GLY A 45 -6.82 -21.39 12.40
N LEU A 46 -7.28 -21.17 13.64
CA LEU A 46 -6.39 -20.94 14.78
C LEU A 46 -5.55 -22.19 15.10
N ALA A 47 -6.18 -23.37 15.08
CA ALA A 47 -5.47 -24.63 15.31
C ALA A 47 -4.41 -24.90 14.24
N LEU A 48 -4.72 -24.58 12.97
CA LEU A 48 -3.75 -24.64 11.88
C LEU A 48 -2.55 -23.71 12.13
N ALA A 49 -2.80 -22.43 12.44
CA ALA A 49 -1.75 -21.46 12.67
C ALA A 49 -0.85 -21.84 13.84
N ALA A 50 -1.44 -22.33 14.94
CA ALA A 50 -0.69 -22.81 16.11
C ALA A 50 0.17 -24.04 15.79
N ALA A 51 -0.35 -24.99 15.00
CA ALA A 51 0.41 -26.16 14.55
C ALA A 51 1.64 -25.79 13.70
N GLU A 52 1.58 -24.63 13.03
CA GLU A 52 2.67 -24.06 12.24
C GLU A 52 3.57 -23.11 13.04
N GLY A 53 3.38 -23.03 14.36
CA GLY A 53 4.22 -22.22 15.26
C GLY A 53 3.94 -20.73 15.23
N ILE A 54 2.82 -20.30 14.65
CA ILE A 54 2.41 -18.89 14.61
C ILE A 54 1.64 -18.54 15.89
N ALA A 55 1.88 -17.36 16.45
CA ALA A 55 1.11 -16.88 17.60
C ALA A 55 -0.37 -16.73 17.22
N THR A 56 -1.26 -17.12 18.13
CA THR A 56 -2.71 -17.09 17.90
C THR A 56 -3.45 -16.36 19.00
N PHE A 57 -4.55 -15.70 18.61
CA PHE A 57 -5.47 -15.05 19.55
C PHE A 57 -6.92 -15.32 19.14
N GLY A 58 -7.69 -15.95 20.02
CA GLY A 58 -9.11 -16.23 19.79
C GLY A 58 -9.97 -15.54 20.85
N GLN A 59 -10.86 -14.64 20.43
CA GLN A 59 -11.81 -13.98 21.34
C GLN A 59 -13.19 -13.96 20.70
N SER A 60 -14.22 -14.36 21.46
CA SER A 60 -15.59 -14.26 20.95
C SER A 60 -16.02 -12.80 20.92
N HIS A 61 -16.50 -12.36 19.76
CA HIS A 61 -17.11 -11.05 19.58
C HIS A 61 -18.56 -10.97 20.09
N LYS A 62 -19.18 -12.11 20.45
CA LYS A 62 -20.58 -12.17 20.86
C LYS A 62 -20.78 -11.39 22.15
N GLY A 63 -21.76 -10.48 22.16
CA GLY A 63 -22.09 -9.65 23.32
C GLY A 63 -21.21 -8.39 23.47
N LEU A 64 -20.23 -8.18 22.60
CA LEU A 64 -19.39 -6.98 22.59
C LEU A 64 -19.83 -6.02 21.48
N LYS A 65 -19.73 -4.72 21.73
CA LYS A 65 -19.95 -3.74 20.66
C LYS A 65 -18.82 -3.80 19.66
N ARG A 66 -19.09 -3.26 18.47
CA ARG A 66 -18.14 -3.26 17.35
C ARG A 66 -16.78 -2.68 17.75
N ALA A 67 -16.79 -1.45 18.24
CA ALA A 67 -15.58 -0.73 18.63
C ALA A 67 -14.84 -1.37 19.81
N GLU A 68 -15.57 -1.90 20.80
CA GLU A 68 -14.98 -2.55 21.99
C GLU A 68 -14.17 -3.80 21.60
N PHE A 69 -14.72 -4.64 20.73
CA PHE A 69 -14.00 -5.82 20.26
C PHE A 69 -12.85 -5.47 19.30
N ASP A 70 -13.02 -4.44 18.45
CA ASP A 70 -11.95 -4.02 17.54
C ASP A 70 -10.74 -3.45 18.30
N GLN A 71 -10.95 -2.79 19.44
CA GLN A 71 -9.86 -2.36 20.34
C GLN A 71 -9.07 -3.54 20.91
N ILE A 72 -9.74 -4.65 21.25
CA ILE A 72 -9.07 -5.86 21.74
C ILE A 72 -8.17 -6.44 20.65
N ILE A 73 -8.69 -6.55 19.43
CA ILE A 73 -7.93 -7.05 18.28
C ILE A 73 -6.77 -6.11 17.93
N ASP A 74 -6.99 -4.81 17.92
CA ASP A 74 -5.94 -3.80 17.67
C ASP A 74 -4.80 -3.93 18.68
N ALA A 75 -5.11 -4.06 19.97
CA ALA A 75 -4.11 -4.24 21.02
C ALA A 75 -3.25 -5.50 20.78
N GLN A 76 -3.86 -6.63 20.41
CA GLN A 76 -3.14 -7.87 20.13
C GLN A 76 -2.27 -7.77 18.87
N LEU A 77 -2.76 -7.13 17.80
CA LEU A 77 -1.98 -6.86 16.60
C LEU A 77 -0.74 -6.01 16.90
N ARG A 78 -0.89 -4.96 17.71
CA ARG A 78 0.21 -4.09 18.12
C ARG A 78 1.20 -4.78 19.05
N GLU A 79 0.71 -5.56 20.01
CA GLU A 79 1.55 -6.36 20.92
C GLU A 79 2.40 -7.37 20.15
N ALA A 80 1.84 -8.00 19.11
CA ALA A 80 2.59 -8.87 18.19
C ALA A 80 3.55 -8.10 17.26
N GLY A 81 3.52 -6.77 17.25
CA GLY A 81 4.35 -5.92 16.40
C GLY A 81 3.94 -5.94 14.92
N ALA A 82 2.66 -6.17 14.61
CA ALA A 82 2.18 -6.13 13.24
C ALA A 82 2.32 -4.72 12.64
N HIS A 83 2.81 -4.65 11.40
CA HIS A 83 2.87 -3.43 10.59
C HIS A 83 1.73 -3.36 9.58
N TYR A 84 1.24 -4.54 9.15
CA TYR A 84 0.16 -4.69 8.19
C TYR A 84 -0.89 -5.68 8.71
N VAL A 85 -2.12 -5.54 8.20
CA VAL A 85 -3.25 -6.44 8.52
C VAL A 85 -3.78 -7.07 7.24
N ALA A 86 -4.01 -8.39 7.26
CA ALA A 86 -4.64 -9.12 6.17
C ALA A 86 -5.95 -9.75 6.65
N LEU A 87 -7.07 -9.36 6.05
CA LEU A 87 -8.38 -9.96 6.30
C LEU A 87 -8.55 -11.20 5.41
N ALA A 88 -8.46 -12.38 6.01
CA ALA A 88 -8.49 -13.66 5.30
C ALA A 88 -9.79 -14.42 5.63
N GLY A 89 -10.90 -13.97 5.05
CA GLY A 89 -12.23 -14.49 5.37
C GLY A 89 -12.73 -14.01 6.74
N TYR A 90 -12.48 -12.74 7.05
CA TYR A 90 -12.96 -12.09 8.26
C TYR A 90 -14.38 -11.55 8.06
N MET A 91 -15.36 -12.19 8.67
CA MET A 91 -16.80 -12.01 8.38
C MET A 91 -17.46 -10.93 9.25
N ARG A 92 -16.69 -9.95 9.73
CA ARG A 92 -17.18 -8.91 10.63
C ARG A 92 -16.80 -7.53 10.12
N LEU A 93 -17.79 -6.63 10.10
CA LEU A 93 -17.56 -5.23 9.80
C LEU A 93 -16.64 -4.60 10.85
N LEU A 94 -15.63 -3.87 10.39
CA LEU A 94 -14.69 -3.12 11.22
C LEU A 94 -15.26 -1.75 11.58
N SER A 95 -14.89 -1.22 12.74
CA SER A 95 -15.22 0.16 13.11
C SER A 95 -14.38 1.17 12.31
N PRO A 96 -14.90 2.38 12.05
CA PRO A 96 -14.12 3.42 11.37
C PRO A 96 -12.80 3.76 12.08
N GLU A 97 -12.79 3.69 13.42
CA GLU A 97 -11.60 3.97 14.23
C GLU A 97 -10.52 2.91 14.02
N PHE A 98 -10.91 1.63 13.94
CA PHE A 98 -9.98 0.55 13.62
C PHE A 98 -9.42 0.71 12.19
N VAL A 99 -10.29 1.00 11.22
CA VAL A 99 -9.87 1.20 9.83
C VAL A 99 -8.89 2.36 9.70
N SER A 100 -9.19 3.50 10.33
CA SER A 100 -8.30 4.67 10.33
C SER A 100 -6.95 4.38 10.98
N GLY A 101 -6.92 3.61 12.08
CA GLY A 101 -5.67 3.21 12.74
C GLY A 101 -4.73 2.34 11.87
N TRP A 102 -5.29 1.67 10.86
CA TRP A 102 -4.56 0.81 9.92
C TRP A 102 -4.65 1.30 8.47
N GLU A 103 -4.98 2.57 8.26
CA GLU A 103 -5.13 3.17 6.93
C GLU A 103 -3.86 2.96 6.09
N GLY A 104 -4.07 2.56 4.82
CA GLY A 104 -2.97 2.25 3.90
C GLY A 104 -2.15 1.00 4.27
N ARG A 105 -2.54 0.24 5.31
CA ARG A 105 -1.78 -0.93 5.81
C ARG A 105 -2.63 -2.20 5.96
N MET A 106 -3.89 -2.15 5.55
CA MET A 106 -4.82 -3.27 5.68
C MET A 106 -5.37 -3.70 4.32
N LEU A 107 -5.30 -5.00 4.02
CA LEU A 107 -5.81 -5.61 2.80
C LEU A 107 -6.93 -6.60 3.07
N ASN A 108 -7.87 -6.72 2.13
CA ASN A 108 -8.89 -7.75 2.13
C ASN A 108 -8.91 -8.49 0.79
N ILE A 109 -9.21 -9.79 0.83
CA ILE A 109 -9.57 -10.59 -0.33
C ILE A 109 -11.10 -10.71 -0.38
N HIS A 110 -11.69 -10.33 -1.50
CA HIS A 110 -13.13 -10.37 -1.72
C HIS A 110 -13.47 -11.32 -2.88
N PRO A 111 -14.44 -12.26 -2.73
CA PRO A 111 -14.83 -13.23 -3.75
C PRO A 111 -15.68 -12.62 -4.88
N SER A 112 -15.26 -11.48 -5.42
CA SER A 112 -15.86 -10.90 -6.62
C SER A 112 -14.85 -10.09 -7.43
N LEU A 113 -15.22 -9.78 -8.68
CA LEU A 113 -14.53 -8.80 -9.51
C LEU A 113 -15.07 -7.39 -9.20
N LEU A 114 -14.60 -6.79 -8.10
CA LEU A 114 -14.98 -5.44 -7.70
C LEU A 114 -14.85 -4.46 -8.87
N PRO A 115 -15.80 -3.51 -9.04
CA PRO A 115 -16.86 -3.14 -8.09
C PRO A 115 -18.11 -4.04 -8.12
N LYS A 116 -18.14 -5.14 -8.88
CA LYS A 116 -19.29 -6.06 -8.88
C LYS A 116 -19.43 -6.77 -7.53
N TYR A 117 -20.69 -7.04 -7.16
CA TYR A 117 -21.12 -7.85 -6.01
C TYR A 117 -20.33 -7.60 -4.71
N LYS A 118 -20.43 -6.39 -4.15
CA LYS A 118 -19.99 -6.11 -2.77
C LYS A 118 -20.82 -6.90 -1.75
N GLY A 119 -20.24 -7.19 -0.59
CA GLY A 119 -20.90 -7.93 0.48
C GLY A 119 -21.03 -9.43 0.21
N LEU A 120 -22.13 -10.04 0.66
CA LEU A 120 -22.28 -11.50 0.70
C LEU A 120 -22.83 -12.10 -0.61
N ASP A 121 -22.79 -13.43 -0.67
CA ASP A 121 -23.42 -14.29 -1.69
C ASP A 121 -23.02 -13.94 -3.14
N THR A 122 -21.75 -13.54 -3.30
CA THR A 122 -21.22 -12.99 -4.56
C THR A 122 -21.24 -14.00 -5.69
N HIS A 123 -21.01 -15.28 -5.39
CA HIS A 123 -20.99 -16.37 -6.36
C HIS A 123 -22.39 -16.61 -6.94
N GLN A 124 -23.39 -16.81 -6.09
CA GLN A 124 -24.77 -17.03 -6.53
C GLN A 124 -25.29 -15.82 -7.31
N ARG A 125 -24.99 -14.59 -6.86
CA ARG A 125 -25.36 -13.36 -7.57
C ARG A 125 -24.76 -13.27 -8.97
N ALA A 126 -23.51 -13.70 -9.15
CA ALA A 126 -22.87 -13.73 -10.47
C ALA A 126 -23.53 -14.77 -11.40
N ILE A 127 -23.88 -15.94 -10.86
CA ILE A 127 -24.60 -16.99 -11.61
C ILE A 127 -25.99 -16.50 -12.03
N ASP A 128 -26.76 -15.93 -11.08
CA ASP A 128 -28.12 -15.44 -11.32
C ASP A 128 -28.16 -14.30 -12.36
N ALA A 129 -27.13 -13.46 -12.36
CA ALA A 129 -26.97 -12.39 -13.34
C ALA A 129 -26.57 -12.89 -14.74
N GLY A 130 -26.23 -14.17 -14.90
CA GLY A 130 -25.76 -14.74 -16.15
C GLY A 130 -24.38 -14.22 -16.57
N ASP A 131 -23.53 -13.83 -15.62
CA ASP A 131 -22.17 -13.39 -15.92
C ASP A 131 -21.36 -14.54 -16.54
N SER A 132 -20.46 -14.20 -17.49
CA SER A 132 -19.52 -15.19 -18.03
C SER A 132 -18.35 -15.49 -17.10
N HIS A 133 -18.04 -14.54 -16.20
CA HIS A 133 -16.93 -14.62 -15.26
C HIS A 133 -17.34 -14.04 -13.91
N ALA A 134 -16.99 -14.77 -12.85
CA ALA A 134 -16.83 -14.24 -11.51
C ALA A 134 -15.32 -14.08 -11.24
N GLY A 135 -14.90 -14.11 -9.99
CA GLY A 135 -13.49 -14.05 -9.62
C GLY A 135 -13.29 -13.52 -8.22
N CYS A 136 -12.08 -13.06 -7.94
CA CYS A 136 -11.73 -12.45 -6.66
C CYS A 136 -10.92 -11.17 -6.87
N SER A 137 -10.96 -10.29 -5.88
CA SER A 137 -10.22 -9.03 -5.83
C SER A 137 -9.48 -8.88 -4.51
N VAL A 138 -8.21 -8.50 -4.56
CA VAL A 138 -7.49 -7.98 -3.38
C VAL A 138 -7.56 -6.47 -3.43
N HIS A 139 -7.96 -5.85 -2.33
CA HIS A 139 -8.09 -4.39 -2.25
C HIS A 139 -7.61 -3.87 -0.90
N ILE A 140 -7.25 -2.58 -0.88
CA ILE A 140 -7.03 -1.85 0.37
C ILE A 140 -8.36 -1.72 1.10
N VAL A 141 -8.36 -1.88 2.41
CA VAL A 141 -9.57 -1.69 3.22
C VAL A 141 -9.76 -0.21 3.51
N THR A 142 -10.96 0.30 3.25
CA THR A 142 -11.43 1.64 3.61
C THR A 142 -12.63 1.53 4.54
N ALA A 143 -13.13 2.67 5.03
CA ALA A 143 -14.31 2.68 5.90
C ALA A 143 -15.59 2.24 5.17
N GLU A 144 -15.61 2.39 3.84
CA GLU A 144 -16.68 1.92 2.99
C GLU A 144 -16.48 0.44 2.62
N LEU A 145 -17.56 -0.34 2.71
CA LEU A 145 -17.53 -1.78 2.47
C LEU A 145 -17.10 -2.09 1.04
N ASP A 146 -16.01 -2.87 0.90
CA ASP A 146 -15.47 -3.38 -0.36
C ASP A 146 -15.29 -2.30 -1.44
N ASP A 147 -14.91 -1.08 -1.04
CA ASP A 147 -14.77 0.08 -1.95
C ASP A 147 -13.35 0.61 -2.10
N GLY A 148 -12.40 0.10 -1.32
CA GLY A 148 -11.04 0.60 -1.41
C GLY A 148 -10.33 0.24 -2.72
N PRO A 149 -9.20 0.90 -3.02
CA PRO A 149 -8.43 0.68 -4.24
C PRO A 149 -8.12 -0.81 -4.48
N VAL A 150 -8.51 -1.30 -5.65
CA VAL A 150 -8.23 -2.67 -6.08
C VAL A 150 -6.76 -2.78 -6.49
N LEU A 151 -6.05 -3.73 -5.87
CA LEU A 151 -4.63 -3.98 -6.10
C LEU A 151 -4.39 -5.11 -7.10
N GLY A 152 -5.34 -6.05 -7.20
CA GLY A 152 -5.26 -7.16 -8.13
C GLY A 152 -6.58 -7.90 -8.21
N GLN A 153 -6.83 -8.52 -9.36
CA GLN A 153 -8.01 -9.35 -9.61
C GLN A 153 -7.62 -10.61 -10.35
N THR A 154 -8.42 -11.66 -10.19
CA THR A 154 -8.32 -12.87 -11.00
C THR A 154 -9.71 -13.28 -11.47
N PRO A 155 -10.02 -13.16 -12.77
CA PRO A 155 -11.28 -13.62 -13.31
C PRO A 155 -11.32 -15.15 -13.36
N VAL A 156 -12.49 -15.71 -13.06
CA VAL A 156 -12.75 -17.15 -13.09
C VAL A 156 -14.01 -17.38 -13.92
N ALA A 157 -13.88 -18.18 -14.97
CA ALA A 157 -15.00 -18.50 -15.85
C ALA A 157 -16.11 -19.23 -15.09
N ILE A 158 -17.36 -18.82 -15.34
CA ILE A 158 -18.57 -19.52 -14.90
C ILE A 158 -18.91 -20.51 -16.01
N LEU A 159 -18.91 -21.80 -15.68
CA LEU A 159 -19.18 -22.88 -16.64
C LEU A 159 -20.66 -23.23 -16.67
N PRO A 160 -21.17 -23.76 -17.81
CA PRO A 160 -22.53 -24.28 -17.87
C PRO A 160 -22.77 -25.33 -16.77
N GLY A 161 -23.79 -25.08 -15.93
CA GLY A 161 -24.16 -25.98 -14.84
C GLY A 161 -23.36 -25.79 -13.54
N ASP A 162 -22.51 -24.75 -13.44
CA ASP A 162 -21.90 -24.41 -12.16
C ASP A 162 -22.97 -24.15 -11.09
N THR A 163 -22.72 -24.67 -9.90
CA THR A 163 -23.42 -24.30 -8.66
C THR A 163 -22.61 -23.25 -7.91
N GLU A 164 -23.20 -22.62 -6.90
CA GLU A 164 -22.47 -21.75 -5.99
C GLU A 164 -21.22 -22.45 -5.42
N ASP A 165 -21.34 -23.69 -4.95
CA ASP A 165 -20.23 -24.45 -4.37
C ASP A 165 -19.13 -24.76 -5.40
N SER A 166 -19.48 -25.17 -6.63
CA SER A 166 -18.48 -25.50 -7.65
C SER A 166 -17.72 -24.26 -8.12
N LEU A 167 -18.41 -23.12 -8.22
CA LEU A 167 -17.81 -21.83 -8.55
C LEU A 167 -16.93 -21.34 -7.38
N ALA A 168 -17.44 -21.41 -6.15
CA ALA A 168 -16.71 -21.03 -4.94
C ALA A 168 -15.40 -21.80 -4.79
N ALA A 169 -15.41 -23.11 -5.00
CA ALA A 169 -14.22 -23.94 -4.93
C ALA A 169 -13.16 -23.53 -5.97
N ARG A 170 -13.58 -23.13 -7.17
CA ARG A 170 -12.69 -22.67 -8.23
C ARG A 170 -12.12 -21.28 -7.94
N ILE A 171 -12.95 -20.36 -7.45
CA ILE A 171 -12.54 -19.02 -7.04
C ILE A 171 -11.57 -19.09 -5.85
N LEU A 172 -11.78 -20.00 -4.91
CA LEU A 172 -10.90 -20.15 -3.75
C LEU A 172 -9.45 -20.46 -4.15
N ILE A 173 -9.23 -21.23 -5.22
CA ILE A 173 -7.89 -21.47 -5.78
C ILE A 173 -7.29 -20.16 -6.30
N ALA A 174 -8.08 -19.35 -7.00
CA ALA A 174 -7.66 -18.05 -7.50
C ALA A 174 -7.32 -17.08 -6.34
N GLU A 175 -8.12 -17.07 -5.27
CA GLU A 175 -7.87 -16.28 -4.07
C GLU A 175 -6.52 -16.60 -3.44
N HIS A 176 -6.20 -17.90 -3.24
CA HIS A 176 -4.93 -18.34 -2.64
C HIS A 176 -3.72 -17.83 -3.44
N GLN A 177 -3.83 -17.86 -4.76
CA GLN A 177 -2.78 -17.43 -5.67
C GLN A 177 -2.64 -15.92 -5.73
N LEU A 178 -3.77 -15.20 -5.78
CA LEU A 178 -3.78 -13.75 -5.87
C LEU A 178 -3.32 -13.11 -4.56
N TYR A 179 -3.86 -13.56 -3.42
CA TYR A 179 -3.71 -12.83 -2.17
C TYR A 179 -2.26 -12.82 -1.66
N SER A 180 -1.58 -13.95 -1.72
CA SER A 180 -0.18 -14.07 -1.29
C SER A 180 0.77 -13.18 -2.10
N ARG A 181 0.60 -13.15 -3.43
CA ARG A 181 1.39 -12.30 -4.33
C ARG A 181 1.09 -10.82 -4.14
N THR A 182 -0.18 -10.45 -4.12
CA THR A 182 -0.57 -9.05 -3.92
C THR A 182 -0.13 -8.52 -2.56
N LEU A 183 -0.18 -9.34 -1.49
CA LEU A 183 0.36 -8.95 -0.20
C LEU A 183 1.88 -8.73 -0.27
N ALA A 184 2.63 -9.61 -0.93
CA ALA A 184 4.08 -9.45 -1.10
C ALA A 184 4.45 -8.15 -1.86
N ASP A 185 3.75 -7.87 -2.95
CA ASP A 185 3.93 -6.63 -3.71
C ASP A 185 3.56 -5.42 -2.85
N PHE A 186 2.44 -5.50 -2.11
CA PHE A 186 1.96 -4.40 -1.29
C PHE A 186 2.91 -4.04 -0.15
N VAL A 187 3.47 -5.01 0.58
CA VAL A 187 4.39 -4.73 1.70
C VAL A 187 5.77 -4.27 1.23
N THR A 188 6.10 -4.44 -0.06
CA THR A 188 7.36 -3.97 -0.66
C THR A 188 7.19 -2.74 -1.55
N ARG A 189 5.95 -2.29 -1.79
CA ARG A 189 5.61 -1.19 -2.71
C ARG A 189 6.42 0.07 -2.45
N GLU A 190 6.74 0.38 -1.20
CA GLU A 190 7.43 1.62 -0.83
C GLU A 190 8.88 1.67 -1.32
N ARG A 191 9.39 0.55 -1.85
CA ARG A 191 10.69 0.45 -2.52
C ARG A 191 10.55 0.29 -4.02
N GLN A 192 9.33 0.11 -4.53
CA GLN A 192 9.10 -0.06 -5.96
C GLN A 192 9.22 1.30 -6.66
N PRO A 193 10.01 1.39 -7.75
CA PRO A 193 10.23 2.65 -8.46
C PRO A 193 8.95 3.35 -8.88
N ASP A 194 7.96 2.60 -9.36
CA ASP A 194 6.70 3.17 -9.85
C ASP A 194 5.85 3.76 -8.72
N TRP A 195 5.87 3.14 -7.53
CA TRP A 195 5.20 3.68 -6.35
C TRP A 195 5.89 4.97 -5.88
N LEU A 196 7.22 4.97 -5.79
CA LEU A 196 8.01 6.14 -5.42
C LEU A 196 7.78 7.30 -6.40
N LEU A 197 7.81 7.02 -7.71
CA LEU A 197 7.51 7.99 -8.75
C LEU A 197 6.08 8.53 -8.62
N ASN A 198 5.09 7.68 -8.35
CA ASN A 198 3.70 8.11 -8.15
C ASN A 198 3.54 9.06 -6.95
N LYS A 199 4.23 8.79 -5.84
CA LYS A 199 4.24 9.70 -4.67
C LYS A 199 4.91 11.04 -4.99
N VAL A 200 6.02 11.04 -5.72
CA VAL A 200 6.64 12.28 -6.21
C VAL A 200 5.70 13.03 -7.15
N ARG A 201 5.03 12.32 -8.06
CA ARG A 201 4.07 12.89 -9.01
C ARG A 201 2.88 13.54 -8.29
N GLU A 202 2.31 12.87 -7.29
CA GLU A 202 1.23 13.40 -6.44
C GLU A 202 1.65 14.75 -5.81
N ALA A 203 2.80 14.79 -5.14
CA ALA A 203 3.29 16.00 -4.48
C ALA A 203 3.67 17.10 -5.48
N ALA A 204 4.35 16.76 -6.57
CA ALA A 204 4.84 17.72 -7.56
C ALA A 204 3.71 18.32 -8.41
N LEU A 205 2.74 17.52 -8.85
CA LEU A 205 1.64 17.98 -9.70
C LEU A 205 0.54 18.70 -8.92
N ALA A 206 0.53 18.61 -7.58
CA ALA A 206 -0.30 19.46 -6.73
C ALA A 206 0.15 20.93 -6.76
N LEU A 207 1.38 21.23 -7.18
CA LEU A 207 1.91 22.59 -7.22
C LEU A 207 1.31 23.39 -8.40
N PRO A 208 1.11 24.71 -8.24
CA PRO A 208 0.45 25.52 -9.27
C PRO A 208 1.18 25.50 -10.62
N GLN A 209 0.42 25.18 -11.68
CA GLN A 209 0.90 25.07 -13.06
C GLN A 209 2.08 24.10 -13.22
N ALA A 210 2.18 23.07 -12.37
CA ALA A 210 3.15 22.02 -12.55
C ALA A 210 2.81 21.13 -13.77
N ASP A 211 3.84 20.71 -14.50
CA ASP A 211 3.77 19.71 -15.56
C ASP A 211 4.79 18.60 -15.34
N GLU A 212 4.52 17.43 -15.93
CA GLU A 212 5.47 16.33 -16.05
C GLU A 212 5.81 16.14 -17.53
N ILE A 213 7.11 16.08 -17.83
CA ILE A 213 7.61 15.66 -19.14
C ILE A 213 8.75 14.67 -18.93
N VAL A 214 9.13 13.95 -19.99
CA VAL A 214 10.35 13.14 -19.98
C VAL A 214 11.52 13.97 -20.51
N SER A 215 12.62 14.04 -19.75
CA SER A 215 13.86 14.70 -20.16
C SER A 215 15.04 13.77 -19.90
N HIS A 216 15.85 13.51 -20.93
CA HIS A 216 16.99 12.59 -20.85
C HIS A 216 16.61 11.20 -20.30
N GLY A 217 15.42 10.70 -20.64
CA GLY A 217 14.91 9.40 -20.18
C GLY A 217 14.36 9.39 -18.76
N MET A 218 14.37 10.53 -18.06
CA MET A 218 13.89 10.67 -16.69
C MET A 218 12.58 11.46 -16.65
N PRO A 219 11.59 11.06 -15.83
CA PRO A 219 10.46 11.93 -15.50
C PRO A 219 10.98 13.22 -14.84
N CYS A 220 10.57 14.37 -15.35
CA CYS A 220 10.93 15.66 -14.78
C CYS A 220 9.72 16.58 -14.63
N PHE A 221 9.73 17.34 -13.54
CA PHE A 221 8.64 18.19 -13.13
C PHE A 221 9.04 19.65 -13.28
N GLY A 222 8.18 20.44 -13.92
CA GLY A 222 8.43 21.84 -14.21
C GLY A 222 7.18 22.68 -14.09
N ILE A 223 7.36 23.98 -14.30
CA ILE A 223 6.21 24.86 -14.57
C ILE A 223 5.90 24.75 -16.06
N VAL A 224 4.62 24.72 -16.45
CA VAL A 224 4.19 24.66 -17.85
C VAL A 224 4.94 25.69 -18.70
N LYS A 225 5.66 25.22 -19.74
CA LYS A 225 6.52 26.05 -20.62
C LYS A 225 7.64 26.82 -19.91
N GLY A 226 7.96 26.43 -18.67
CA GLY A 226 8.91 27.08 -17.78
C GLY A 226 10.10 26.20 -17.42
N LYS A 227 10.77 26.57 -16.33
CA LYS A 227 11.94 25.85 -15.81
C LYS A 227 11.52 24.58 -15.08
N LYS A 228 12.47 23.65 -14.93
CA LYS A 228 12.32 22.42 -14.15
C LYS A 228 12.75 22.63 -12.70
N PHE A 229 11.97 22.07 -11.79
CA PHE A 229 12.20 22.12 -10.35
C PHE A 229 12.46 20.74 -9.75
N ALA A 230 12.11 19.64 -10.44
CA ALA A 230 12.46 18.32 -9.96
C ALA A 230 12.75 17.33 -11.08
N TYR A 231 13.56 16.31 -10.78
CA TYR A 231 13.81 15.15 -11.63
C TYR A 231 13.68 13.89 -10.79
N PHE A 232 13.00 12.88 -11.30
CA PHE A 232 13.00 11.54 -10.71
C PHE A 232 14.06 10.68 -11.39
N THR A 233 14.94 10.09 -10.60
CA THR A 233 16.06 9.28 -11.08
C THR A 233 15.94 7.87 -10.54
N ARG A 234 16.27 6.89 -11.39
CA ARG A 234 16.30 5.48 -11.06
C ARG A 234 17.53 4.87 -11.71
N ASP A 235 18.37 4.25 -10.89
CA ASP A 235 19.56 3.50 -11.32
C ASP A 235 20.40 4.28 -12.34
N HIS A 236 20.62 5.56 -12.04
CA HIS A 236 21.20 6.49 -13.01
C HIS A 236 22.71 6.25 -13.06
N HIS A 237 23.15 5.60 -14.14
CA HIS A 237 24.52 5.07 -14.33
C HIS A 237 24.84 3.76 -13.59
N GLY A 238 23.84 2.94 -13.26
CA GLY A 238 24.09 1.66 -12.61
C GLY A 238 24.41 1.77 -11.11
N ASP A 239 24.04 2.88 -10.48
CA ASP A 239 24.28 3.15 -9.07
C ASP A 239 23.27 2.47 -8.13
N GLY A 240 22.18 1.91 -8.69
CA GLY A 240 21.09 1.29 -7.94
C GLY A 240 20.24 2.26 -7.14
N ILE A 241 20.42 3.58 -7.29
CA ILE A 241 19.77 4.60 -6.46
C ILE A 241 18.44 5.02 -7.08
N ILE A 242 17.40 5.16 -6.25
CA ILE A 242 16.16 5.84 -6.63
C ILE A 242 16.07 7.13 -5.84
N ALA A 243 16.01 8.26 -6.52
CA ALA A 243 16.06 9.56 -5.87
C ALA A 243 15.21 10.61 -6.59
N VAL A 244 14.81 11.63 -5.85
CA VAL A 244 14.31 12.88 -6.41
C VAL A 244 15.40 13.94 -6.32
N LEU A 245 15.67 14.62 -7.43
CA LEU A 245 16.58 15.75 -7.48
C LEU A 245 15.77 17.03 -7.38
N VAL A 246 16.15 17.90 -6.47
CA VAL A 246 15.46 19.18 -6.21
C VAL A 246 16.46 20.32 -6.12
N LYS A 247 16.02 21.55 -6.35
CA LYS A 247 16.85 22.73 -6.15
C LYS A 247 17.07 23.03 -4.68
N THR A 248 18.25 23.50 -4.35
CA THR A 248 18.56 24.14 -3.07
C THR A 248 18.18 25.62 -3.09
N THR A 249 17.98 26.18 -1.91
CA THR A 249 17.57 27.56 -1.65
C THR A 249 18.74 28.48 -1.29
N ALA A 250 19.88 27.90 -0.89
CA ALA A 250 21.09 28.63 -0.54
C ALA A 250 22.37 27.91 -1.02
N PRO A 251 23.49 28.63 -1.27
CA PRO A 251 24.71 28.04 -1.79
C PRO A 251 25.31 26.90 -0.95
N GLU A 252 25.18 26.96 0.37
CA GLU A 252 25.77 26.00 1.31
C GLU A 252 24.80 24.87 1.73
N GLU A 253 23.53 24.97 1.34
CA GLU A 253 22.49 24.02 1.79
C GLU A 253 22.78 22.59 1.31
N GLN A 254 23.29 22.42 0.07
CA GLN A 254 23.66 21.10 -0.45
C GLN A 254 24.68 20.41 0.48
N ALA A 255 25.75 21.14 0.84
CA ALA A 255 26.81 20.59 1.69
C ALA A 255 26.29 20.30 3.11
N THR A 256 25.48 21.20 3.66
CA THR A 256 24.88 21.06 5.00
C THR A 256 24.00 19.81 5.09
N LEU A 257 23.16 19.56 4.07
CA LEU A 257 22.29 18.39 4.04
C LEU A 257 23.09 17.08 3.93
N MET A 258 24.12 17.06 3.09
CA MET A 258 25.00 15.91 2.93
C MET A 258 25.82 15.62 4.20
N GLU A 259 26.22 16.65 4.95
CA GLU A 259 26.91 16.47 6.24
C GLU A 259 25.97 15.94 7.32
N ALA A 260 24.73 16.45 7.36
CA ALA A 260 23.73 16.03 8.33
C ALA A 260 23.25 14.58 8.10
N ASP A 261 23.06 14.18 6.84
CA ASP A 261 22.61 12.84 6.48
C ASP A 261 23.23 12.40 5.13
N PRO A 262 24.47 11.86 5.16
CA PRO A 262 25.20 11.45 3.96
C PRO A 262 24.62 10.21 3.29
N GLU A 263 23.74 9.45 3.96
CA GLU A 263 23.06 8.32 3.36
C GLU A 263 21.87 8.77 2.51
N ARG A 264 21.13 9.81 2.95
CA ARG A 264 19.98 10.36 2.24
C ARG A 264 20.35 11.30 1.11
N TYR A 265 21.33 12.17 1.35
CA TYR A 265 21.63 13.29 0.45
C TYR A 265 22.93 13.08 -0.30
N TYR A 266 22.94 13.44 -1.58
CA TYR A 266 24.14 13.39 -2.39
C TYR A 266 24.15 14.50 -3.44
N ARG A 267 25.33 14.76 -3.99
CA ARG A 267 25.50 15.65 -5.14
C ARG A 267 25.15 14.90 -6.43
N PRO A 268 24.08 15.28 -7.15
CA PRO A 268 23.75 14.62 -8.41
C PRO A 268 24.77 14.96 -9.51
N ALA A 269 25.19 13.96 -10.27
CA ALA A 269 26.11 14.13 -11.38
C ALA A 269 25.50 15.00 -12.49
N TYR A 270 26.30 15.87 -13.11
CA TYR A 270 25.88 16.78 -14.19
C TYR A 270 24.87 17.88 -13.82
N PHE A 271 24.54 18.00 -12.53
CA PHE A 271 23.77 19.13 -11.99
C PHE A 271 24.69 20.12 -11.26
N GLY A 272 24.25 21.38 -11.16
CA GLY A 272 24.96 22.42 -10.44
C GLY A 272 24.93 22.22 -8.92
N THR A 273 25.65 23.06 -8.19
CA THR A 273 25.61 23.11 -6.71
C THR A 273 24.26 23.61 -6.17
N ASP A 274 23.40 24.13 -7.05
CA ASP A 274 22.02 24.52 -6.77
C ASP A 274 21.03 23.34 -6.78
N TRP A 275 21.49 22.09 -6.83
CA TRP A 275 20.66 20.89 -6.81
C TRP A 275 21.14 19.88 -5.78
N VAL A 276 20.24 19.13 -5.16
CA VAL A 276 20.58 18.01 -4.27
C VAL A 276 19.74 16.80 -4.64
N GLY A 277 20.34 15.61 -4.58
CA GLY A 277 19.63 14.35 -4.71
C GLY A 277 19.19 13.85 -3.34
N ILE A 278 17.93 13.43 -3.23
CA ILE A 278 17.33 12.87 -2.03
C ILE A 278 16.93 11.43 -2.32
N ARG A 279 17.56 10.46 -1.64
CA ARG A 279 17.26 9.03 -1.79
C ARG A 279 15.88 8.69 -1.25
N LEU A 280 15.13 7.95 -2.07
CA LEU A 280 13.77 7.49 -1.79
C LEU A 280 13.69 5.98 -1.53
N ASP A 281 14.76 5.25 -1.84
CA ASP A 281 14.86 3.80 -1.79
C ASP A 281 15.27 3.22 -0.43
N LEU A 282 15.50 4.06 0.57
CA LEU A 282 15.94 3.65 1.91
C LEU A 282 14.81 2.99 2.74
N GLY A 283 13.55 3.14 2.33
CA GLY A 283 12.40 2.46 2.94
C GLY A 283 11.83 3.14 4.20
N ASP A 284 12.19 4.40 4.43
CA ASP A 284 11.85 5.24 5.58
C ASP A 284 11.54 6.70 5.15
N THR A 285 11.15 6.88 3.89
CA THR A 285 10.94 8.19 3.27
C THR A 285 9.81 8.98 3.98
N ASP A 286 10.16 10.13 4.53
CA ASP A 286 9.21 11.13 5.02
C ASP A 286 8.62 11.92 3.84
N TRP A 287 7.38 11.61 3.47
CA TRP A 287 6.72 12.22 2.31
C TRP A 287 6.31 13.68 2.52
N ASP A 288 6.07 14.11 3.76
CA ASP A 288 5.78 15.51 4.06
C ASP A 288 7.03 16.36 3.83
N HIS A 289 8.18 15.87 4.30
CA HIS A 289 9.47 16.48 4.03
C HIS A 289 9.78 16.52 2.52
N ILE A 290 9.54 15.42 1.79
CA ILE A 290 9.72 15.42 0.32
C ILE A 290 8.81 16.45 -0.36
N ALA A 291 7.55 16.58 0.06
CA ALA A 291 6.62 17.56 -0.47
C ALA A 291 7.11 19.00 -0.21
N ASP A 292 7.63 19.29 0.99
CA ASP A 292 8.20 20.59 1.34
C ASP A 292 9.46 20.92 0.53
N ARG A 293 10.30 19.91 0.24
CA ARG A 293 11.46 20.05 -0.63
C ARG A 293 11.08 20.35 -2.07
N LEU A 294 10.07 19.66 -2.60
CA LEU A 294 9.52 19.93 -3.93
C LEU A 294 8.93 21.34 -4.02
N ARG A 295 8.15 21.74 -3.01
CA ARG A 295 7.57 23.09 -2.89
C ARG A 295 8.66 24.17 -2.86
N SER A 296 9.68 23.99 -2.03
CA SER A 296 10.81 24.91 -1.92
C SER A 296 11.56 25.06 -3.25
N SER A 297 11.82 23.95 -3.92
CA SER A 297 12.44 23.92 -5.25
C SER A 297 11.60 24.62 -6.31
N TRP A 298 10.28 24.41 -6.31
CA TRP A 298 9.34 25.09 -7.20
C TRP A 298 9.36 26.60 -6.97
N ARG A 299 9.36 27.06 -5.70
CA ARG A 299 9.40 28.50 -5.37
C ARG A 299 10.65 29.20 -5.93
N GLN A 300 11.79 28.50 -6.06
CA GLN A 300 13.01 29.04 -6.65
C GLN A 300 12.86 29.43 -8.13
N ILE A 301 11.94 28.79 -8.85
CA ILE A 301 11.74 29.03 -10.28
C ILE A 301 10.39 29.66 -10.63
N ALA A 302 9.48 29.75 -9.65
CA ALA A 302 8.12 30.22 -9.85
C ALA A 302 8.09 31.72 -10.23
N PRO A 303 7.37 32.10 -11.29
CA PRO A 303 7.10 33.50 -11.59
C PRO A 303 6.38 34.19 -10.42
N LYS A 304 6.63 35.50 -10.22
CA LYS A 304 6.01 36.31 -9.15
C LYS A 304 4.49 36.14 -9.04
N LYS A 305 3.80 36.01 -10.18
CA LYS A 305 2.34 35.80 -10.22
C LYS A 305 1.90 34.51 -9.53
N LEU A 306 2.67 33.42 -9.68
CA LEU A 306 2.34 32.13 -9.05
C LEU A 306 2.73 32.10 -7.57
N LEU A 307 3.84 32.76 -7.19
CA LEU A 307 4.22 32.92 -5.79
C LEU A 307 3.11 33.62 -5.00
N GLY A 308 2.57 34.72 -5.53
CA GLY A 308 1.48 35.45 -4.87
C GLY A 308 0.18 34.65 -4.72
N LEU A 309 -0.10 33.67 -5.60
CA LEU A 309 -1.27 32.79 -5.45
C LEU A 309 -1.05 31.76 -4.33
N MET A 310 0.19 31.26 -4.19
CA MET A 310 0.52 30.27 -3.18
C MET A 310 0.62 30.89 -1.78
N ASP A 311 1.21 32.09 -1.66
CA ASP A 311 1.31 32.80 -0.38
C ASP A 311 -0.07 33.18 0.19
N ILE A 312 -1.09 33.32 -0.66
CA ILE A 312 -2.49 33.51 -0.23
C ILE A 312 -3.08 32.18 0.25
N ALA A 313 -2.81 31.07 -0.46
CA ALA A 313 -3.28 29.76 -0.07
C ALA A 313 -2.68 29.30 1.28
N ASP A 314 -1.42 29.65 1.56
CA ASP A 314 -0.73 29.32 2.83
C ASP A 314 -1.25 30.16 4.04
N GLN A 315 -2.09 31.18 3.81
CA GLN A 315 -2.67 32.03 4.86
C GLN A 315 -4.06 31.57 5.34
N PHE A 316 -4.64 30.53 4.72
CA PHE A 316 -5.94 29.95 5.06
C PHE A 316 -5.80 28.48 5.46
#